data_AF-A0A7C3BFI0-F1
#
_entry.id   AF-A0A7C3BFI0-F1
#
_cell.length_a   1.000
_cell.length_b   1.000
_cell.length_c   1.000
_cell.angle_alpha   90.00
_cell.angle_beta   90.00
_cell.angle_gamma   90.00
#
_symmetry.space_group_name_H-M   'P 1'
#
loop_
_entity.id
_entity.type
_entity.pdbx_description
1 polymer ?
#
loop_
_entity_poly.entity_id
_entity_poly.type
_entity_poly.pdbx_seq_one_letter_code
_entity_poly.pdbx_strand_id
1 'polypeptide(L)'
;MPTFTPAPTPVPDVIYVDTDQQLGKISPLVYGANYGPWVSLRPETLPLAKNLDLTILRWPGGEWGDKNDIQPYQLDAFVALAQELGAEPYINVRMPGGSPEQAAALVRYANTEKGYNIRFWGIGNEPSLYEYKKGWEEWDTAYYNEQWLKFAEAMRAADPNILILSPEIHQYTGDPAIDPKDASGKDWMTEFLKA
;
A
#
# COMPACT_ATOMS: atom_id res chain seq x y z
N MET A 1 28.21 9.99 14.65
CA MET A 1 27.64 8.84 13.92
C MET A 1 27.94 7.59 14.73
N PRO A 2 27.04 6.61 14.84
CA PRO A 2 27.38 5.33 15.44
C PRO A 2 28.59 4.75 14.69
N THR A 3 29.64 4.42 15.43
CA THR A 3 30.84 3.80 14.89
C THR A 3 30.48 2.37 14.48
N PHE A 4 30.72 2.01 13.22
CA PHE A 4 30.54 0.63 12.77
C PHE A 4 31.50 -0.28 13.56
N THR A 5 30.96 -1.09 14.46
CA THR A 5 31.69 -2.23 15.02
C THR A 5 32.00 -3.18 13.86
N PRO A 6 33.27 -3.54 13.63
CA PRO A 6 33.62 -4.52 12.61
C PRO A 6 32.88 -5.83 12.89
N ALA A 7 32.17 -6.36 11.89
CA ALA A 7 31.58 -7.68 11.99
C ALA A 7 32.70 -8.73 12.24
N PRO A 8 32.50 -9.71 13.13
CA PRO A 8 33.49 -10.75 13.35
C PRO A 8 33.72 -11.57 12.08
N THR A 9 34.87 -12.22 11.99
CA THR A 9 35.16 -13.17 10.90
C THR A 9 34.05 -14.23 10.85
N PRO A 10 33.39 -14.43 9.69
CA PRO A 10 32.35 -15.45 9.56
C PRO A 10 32.89 -16.84 9.90
N VAL A 11 32.18 -17.57 10.76
CA VAL A 11 32.45 -18.96 11.11
C VAL A 11 31.31 -19.81 10.54
N PRO A 12 31.58 -20.94 9.84
CA PRO A 12 30.53 -21.83 9.36
C PRO A 12 29.57 -22.25 10.47
N ASP A 13 28.27 -22.27 10.16
CA ASP A 13 27.18 -22.69 11.06
C ASP A 13 27.02 -21.85 12.36
N VAL A 14 27.58 -20.64 12.39
CA VAL A 14 27.45 -19.72 13.53
C VAL A 14 26.64 -18.49 13.14
N ILE A 15 25.64 -18.17 13.97
CA ILE A 15 24.93 -16.88 13.93
C ILE A 15 25.56 -15.98 15.00
N TYR A 16 26.08 -14.83 14.56
CA TYR A 16 26.55 -13.78 15.46
C TYR A 16 25.51 -12.66 15.54
N VAL A 17 25.22 -12.21 16.76
CA VAL A 17 24.29 -11.11 17.04
C VAL A 17 25.03 -10.06 17.87
N ASP A 18 25.21 -8.86 17.32
CA ASP A 18 25.70 -7.69 18.05
C ASP A 18 24.51 -6.95 18.68
N THR A 19 24.34 -7.06 20.00
CA THR A 19 23.23 -6.41 20.71
C THR A 19 23.43 -4.92 20.93
N ASP A 20 24.64 -4.39 20.73
CA ASP A 20 24.91 -2.96 20.79
C ASP A 20 24.49 -2.25 19.49
N GLN A 21 24.32 -2.99 18.39
CA GLN A 21 23.79 -2.49 17.14
C GLN A 21 22.25 -2.43 17.14
N GLN A 22 21.69 -1.33 17.65
CA GLN A 22 20.24 -1.11 17.63
C GLN A 22 19.77 -0.52 16.29
N LEU A 23 19.00 -1.31 15.51
CA LEU A 23 18.45 -0.89 14.21
C LEU A 23 17.06 -0.22 14.28
N GLY A 24 16.53 -0.04 15.49
CA GLY A 24 15.21 0.55 15.74
C GLY A 24 14.17 -0.46 16.22
N LYS A 25 12.98 0.04 16.55
CA LYS A 25 11.84 -0.82 16.92
C LYS A 25 11.23 -1.43 15.67
N ILE A 26 10.90 -2.71 15.73
CA ILE A 26 10.12 -3.37 14.69
C ILE A 26 8.74 -2.72 14.65
N SER A 27 8.39 -2.12 13.52
CA SER A 27 7.04 -1.59 13.31
C SER A 27 6.05 -2.74 13.32
N PRO A 28 4.92 -2.67 14.05
CA PRO A 28 3.90 -3.71 14.01
C PRO A 28 3.36 -3.91 12.59
N LEU A 29 3.38 -2.87 11.74
CA LEU A 29 2.88 -2.89 10.36
C LEU A 29 3.62 -3.88 9.43
N VAL A 30 4.76 -4.45 9.86
CA VAL A 30 5.42 -5.53 9.13
C VAL A 30 4.58 -6.81 9.11
N TYR A 31 3.70 -6.99 10.10
CA TYR A 31 2.80 -8.14 10.23
C TYR A 31 1.45 -7.87 9.53
N GLY A 32 1.52 -7.49 8.25
CA GLY A 32 0.35 -7.18 7.43
C GLY A 32 -0.01 -8.28 6.44
N ALA A 33 -1.21 -8.21 5.87
CA ALA A 33 -1.64 -9.07 4.78
C ALA A 33 -2.41 -8.30 3.70
N ASN A 34 -2.51 -8.89 2.51
CA ASN A 34 -3.40 -8.45 1.45
C ASN A 34 -4.71 -9.26 1.51
N TYR A 35 -5.84 -8.56 1.43
CA TYR A 35 -7.16 -9.14 1.32
C TYR A 35 -7.84 -8.66 0.04
N GLY A 36 -8.52 -9.58 -0.63
CA GLY A 36 -9.14 -9.30 -1.91
C GLY A 36 -10.09 -10.41 -2.33
N PRO A 37 -10.71 -10.30 -3.51
CA PRO A 37 -11.79 -11.21 -3.94
C PRO A 37 -11.36 -12.67 -4.07
N TRP A 38 -10.06 -12.96 -4.16
CA TRP A 38 -9.52 -14.32 -4.23
C TRP A 38 -9.30 -14.97 -2.86
N VAL A 39 -9.44 -14.21 -1.77
CA VAL A 39 -9.27 -14.70 -0.41
C VAL A 39 -10.65 -14.86 0.22
N SER A 40 -11.06 -16.10 0.48
CA SER A 40 -12.30 -16.40 1.18
C SER A 40 -11.99 -16.89 2.59
N LEU A 41 -12.34 -16.09 3.60
CA LEU A 41 -12.33 -16.51 4.99
C LEU A 41 -13.65 -17.22 5.29
N ARG A 42 -13.57 -18.55 5.47
CA ARG A 42 -14.69 -19.38 5.86
C ARG A 42 -14.79 -19.43 7.39
N PRO A 43 -15.95 -19.80 7.97
CA PRO A 43 -16.09 -19.93 9.42
C PRO A 43 -15.01 -20.78 10.08
N GLU A 44 -14.51 -21.81 9.39
CA GLU A 44 -13.46 -22.71 9.90
C GLU A 44 -12.06 -22.08 9.83
N THR A 45 -11.81 -21.14 8.92
CA THR A 45 -10.49 -20.50 8.74
C THR A 45 -10.39 -19.14 9.41
N LEU A 46 -11.51 -18.49 9.72
CA LEU A 46 -11.52 -17.20 10.42
C LEU A 46 -10.81 -17.26 11.80
N PRO A 47 -10.98 -18.30 12.65
CA PRO A 47 -10.21 -18.43 13.88
C PRO A 47 -8.70 -18.53 13.64
N LEU A 48 -8.28 -19.16 12.53
CA LEU A 48 -6.86 -19.24 12.17
C LEU A 48 -6.33 -17.87 11.75
N ALA A 49 -7.12 -17.10 11.00
CA ALA A 49 -6.75 -15.74 10.60
C ALA A 49 -6.60 -14.81 11.81
N LYS A 50 -7.44 -14.96 12.84
CA LYS A 50 -7.31 -14.23 14.11
C LYS A 50 -6.00 -14.54 14.82
N ASN A 51 -5.52 -15.78 14.75
CA ASN A 51 -4.25 -16.20 15.38
C ASN A 51 -3.00 -15.75 14.61
N LEU A 52 -3.14 -15.09 13.46
CA LEU A 52 -2.01 -14.53 12.73
C LEU A 52 -1.53 -13.19 13.31
N ASP A 53 -2.31 -12.59 14.22
CA ASP A 53 -2.03 -11.29 14.84
C ASP A 53 -1.70 -10.21 13.80
N LEU A 54 -2.51 -10.18 12.72
CA LEU A 54 -2.35 -9.20 11.66
C LEU A 54 -2.59 -7.79 12.21
N THR A 55 -1.72 -6.85 11.84
CA THR A 55 -1.75 -5.47 12.35
C THR A 55 -2.26 -4.48 11.31
N ILE A 56 -2.20 -4.84 10.03
CA ILE A 56 -2.70 -4.06 8.91
C ILE A 56 -3.20 -4.99 7.80
N LEU A 57 -4.32 -4.62 7.18
CA LEU A 57 -4.94 -5.39 6.11
C LEU A 57 -5.15 -4.49 4.89
N ARG A 58 -4.49 -4.80 3.78
CA ARG A 58 -4.62 -4.06 2.51
C ARG A 58 -5.80 -4.60 1.69
N TRP A 59 -6.60 -3.72 1.09
CA TRP A 59 -7.79 -4.05 0.29
C TRP A 59 -8.02 -2.98 -0.81
N PRO A 60 -8.60 -3.28 -1.99
CA PRO A 60 -9.29 -4.51 -2.40
C PRO A 60 -8.44 -5.61 -3.05
N GLY A 61 -7.11 -5.43 -3.01
CA GLY A 61 -6.15 -6.42 -3.45
C GLY A 61 -5.80 -6.30 -4.93
N GLY A 62 -4.55 -5.96 -5.20
CA GLY A 62 -3.94 -6.03 -6.54
C GLY A 62 -4.69 -5.26 -7.62
N GLU A 63 -4.55 -5.74 -8.85
CA GLU A 63 -5.15 -5.15 -10.05
C GLU A 63 -6.69 -5.12 -10.02
N TRP A 64 -7.36 -5.88 -9.13
CA TRP A 64 -8.81 -5.78 -9.01
C TRP A 64 -9.23 -4.37 -8.60
N GLY A 65 -8.45 -3.71 -7.74
CA GLY A 65 -8.70 -2.32 -7.33
C GLY A 65 -8.57 -1.31 -8.46
N ASP A 66 -7.77 -1.60 -9.49
CA ASP A 66 -7.64 -0.70 -10.66
C ASP A 66 -8.83 -0.80 -11.63
N LYS A 67 -9.64 -1.85 -11.50
CA LYS A 67 -10.71 -2.17 -12.46
C LYS A 67 -12.12 -2.01 -11.90
N ASN A 68 -12.26 -1.82 -10.59
CA ASN A 68 -13.57 -1.87 -9.92
C ASN A 68 -13.73 -0.72 -8.94
N ASP A 69 -14.92 -0.12 -8.95
CA ASP A 69 -15.28 0.93 -8.01
C ASP A 69 -15.74 0.32 -6.69
N ILE A 70 -15.14 0.76 -5.60
CA ILE A 70 -15.51 0.34 -4.24
C ILE A 70 -16.90 0.87 -3.90
N GLN A 71 -17.79 -0.04 -3.51
CA GLN A 71 -19.12 0.32 -3.01
C GLN A 71 -19.12 0.47 -1.47
N PRO A 72 -19.95 1.37 -0.91
CA PRO A 72 -20.02 1.59 0.54
C PRO A 72 -20.23 0.32 1.38
N TYR A 73 -21.06 -0.60 0.92
CA TYR A 73 -21.31 -1.87 1.63
C TYR A 73 -20.09 -2.81 1.63
N GLN A 74 -19.25 -2.76 0.59
CA GLN A 74 -18.02 -3.56 0.52
C GLN A 74 -16.99 -3.00 1.49
N LEU A 75 -16.87 -1.67 1.56
CA LEU A 75 -16.04 -0.98 2.53
C LEU A 75 -16.47 -1.31 3.97
N ASP A 76 -17.77 -1.21 4.27
CA ASP A 76 -18.30 -1.54 5.60
C ASP A 76 -17.97 -3.00 6.01
N ALA A 77 -18.18 -3.96 5.09
CA ALA A 77 -17.85 -5.36 5.35
C ALA A 77 -16.34 -5.57 5.55
N PHE A 78 -15.50 -4.88 4.79
CA PHE A 78 -14.06 -4.95 4.92
C PHE A 78 -13.58 -4.38 6.26
N VAL A 79 -14.08 -3.21 6.67
CA VAL A 79 -13.72 -2.60 7.95
C VAL A 79 -14.15 -3.48 9.13
N ALA A 80 -15.34 -4.08 9.05
CA ALA A 80 -15.79 -5.03 10.08
C ALA A 80 -14.85 -6.24 10.18
N LEU A 81 -14.40 -6.79 9.05
CA LEU A 81 -13.40 -7.87 9.04
C LEU A 81 -12.06 -7.41 9.63
N ALA A 82 -11.55 -6.25 9.23
CA ALA A 82 -10.29 -5.73 9.75
C ALA A 82 -10.35 -5.57 11.28
N GLN A 83 -11.44 -5.01 11.80
CA GLN A 83 -11.68 -4.89 13.24
C GLN A 83 -11.78 -6.25 13.94
N GLU A 84 -12.47 -7.22 13.34
CA GLU A 84 -12.57 -8.58 13.86
C GLU A 84 -11.21 -9.29 13.94
N LEU A 85 -10.29 -8.96 13.04
CA LEU A 85 -8.91 -9.45 13.02
C LEU A 85 -7.95 -8.62 13.90
N GLY A 86 -8.40 -7.50 14.46
CA GLY A 86 -7.54 -6.58 15.22
C GLY A 86 -6.56 -5.79 14.34
N ALA A 87 -6.81 -5.71 13.04
CA ALA A 87 -5.94 -5.07 12.05
C ALA A 87 -6.44 -3.67 11.66
N GLU A 88 -5.50 -2.79 11.33
CA GLU A 88 -5.81 -1.50 10.70
C GLU A 88 -6.24 -1.69 9.24
N PRO A 89 -7.34 -1.08 8.79
CA PRO A 89 -7.68 -1.07 7.37
C PRO A 89 -6.71 -0.20 6.57
N TYR A 90 -6.27 -0.72 5.42
CA TYR A 90 -5.51 -0.01 4.40
C TYR A 90 -6.24 -0.15 3.06
N ILE A 91 -6.71 0.96 2.50
CA ILE A 91 -7.59 0.96 1.32
C ILE A 91 -6.92 1.62 0.12
N ASN A 92 -6.88 0.89 -0.99
CA ASN A 92 -6.47 1.44 -2.28
C ASN A 92 -7.70 1.94 -3.05
N VAL A 93 -7.69 3.21 -3.45
CA VAL A 93 -8.70 3.76 -4.36
C VAL A 93 -8.32 3.47 -5.82
N ARG A 94 -9.33 3.24 -6.65
CA ARG A 94 -9.15 3.07 -8.09
C ARG A 94 -8.67 4.38 -8.71
N MET A 95 -7.59 4.31 -9.49
CA MET A 95 -7.08 5.48 -10.19
C MET A 95 -7.28 5.39 -11.71
N PRO A 96 -6.81 4.35 -12.45
CA PRO A 96 -7.19 4.21 -13.86
C PRO A 96 -8.71 4.08 -14.04
N GLY A 97 -9.32 5.06 -14.70
CA GLY A 97 -10.76 5.15 -14.90
C GLY A 97 -11.57 5.55 -13.66
N GLY A 98 -10.93 5.84 -12.53
CA GLY A 98 -11.54 6.49 -11.36
C GLY A 98 -11.35 8.00 -11.39
N SER A 99 -11.82 8.71 -10.35
CA SER A 99 -11.64 10.17 -10.24
C SER A 99 -11.23 10.62 -8.81
N PRO A 100 -10.55 11.78 -8.68
CA PRO A 100 -10.25 12.39 -7.39
C PRO A 100 -11.50 12.59 -6.52
N GLU A 101 -12.63 12.95 -7.13
CA GLU A 101 -13.89 13.19 -6.43
C GLU A 101 -14.46 11.90 -5.84
N GLN A 102 -14.39 10.78 -6.59
CA GLN A 102 -14.80 9.47 -6.11
C GLN A 102 -13.91 8.99 -4.96
N ALA A 103 -12.60 9.15 -5.08
CA ALA A 103 -11.65 8.82 -4.03
C ALA A 103 -11.90 9.64 -2.75
N ALA A 104 -12.07 10.95 -2.89
CA ALA A 104 -12.39 11.84 -1.77
C ALA A 104 -13.77 11.54 -1.15
N ALA A 105 -14.76 11.15 -1.96
CA ALA A 105 -16.07 10.74 -1.46
C ALA A 105 -15.96 9.45 -0.62
N LEU A 106 -15.13 8.50 -1.01
CA LEU A 106 -14.90 7.28 -0.24
C LEU A 106 -14.23 7.59 1.11
N VAL A 107 -13.24 8.50 1.13
CA VAL A 107 -12.61 8.98 2.38
C VAL A 107 -13.64 9.65 3.30
N ARG A 108 -14.46 10.58 2.77
CA ARG A 108 -15.52 11.25 3.55
C ARG A 108 -16.52 10.25 4.12
N TYR A 109 -16.98 9.30 3.31
CA TYR A 109 -17.87 8.25 3.77
C TYR A 109 -17.23 7.46 4.92
N ALA A 110 -16.00 6.97 4.74
CA ALA A 110 -15.31 6.16 5.74
C ALA A 110 -15.07 6.90 7.07
N ASN A 111 -14.51 8.10 7.00
CA ASN A 111 -13.98 8.78 8.19
C ASN A 111 -14.95 9.80 8.78
N THR A 112 -15.71 10.52 7.95
CA THR A 112 -16.64 11.55 8.43
C THR A 112 -18.02 10.98 8.71
N GLU A 113 -18.59 10.19 7.78
CA GLU A 113 -19.95 9.68 7.93
C GLU A 113 -20.01 8.45 8.85
N LYS A 114 -19.06 7.53 8.69
CA LYS A 114 -19.01 6.28 9.45
C LYS A 114 -18.13 6.33 10.70
N GLY A 115 -17.21 7.30 10.78
CA GLY A 115 -16.33 7.46 11.93
C GLY A 115 -15.31 6.32 12.09
N TYR A 116 -14.94 5.63 11.01
CA TYR A 116 -14.00 4.50 11.06
C TYR A 116 -12.56 4.95 11.33
N ASN A 117 -12.22 6.22 11.10
CA ASN A 117 -10.89 6.80 11.31
C ASN A 117 -9.78 6.01 10.59
N ILE A 118 -10.04 5.59 9.36
CA ILE A 118 -9.09 4.84 8.53
C ILE A 118 -7.91 5.75 8.18
N ARG A 119 -6.72 5.33 8.61
CA ARG A 119 -5.49 6.13 8.47
C ARG A 119 -4.77 5.86 7.16
N PHE A 120 -4.74 4.62 6.69
CA PHE A 120 -3.88 4.21 5.57
C PHE A 120 -4.66 4.10 4.26
N TRP A 121 -4.19 4.82 3.25
CA TRP A 121 -4.81 4.87 1.93
C TRP A 121 -3.77 4.74 0.83
N GLY A 122 -4.13 4.13 -0.29
CA GLY A 122 -3.29 3.99 -1.49
C GLY A 122 -4.04 4.51 -2.72
N ILE A 123 -3.32 4.93 -3.75
CA ILE A 123 -3.89 5.45 -4.99
C ILE A 123 -3.40 4.60 -6.16
N GLY A 124 -4.32 3.83 -6.75
CA GLY A 124 -3.99 2.79 -7.73
C GLY A 124 -3.26 1.59 -7.12
N ASN A 125 -2.72 0.74 -7.99
CA ASN A 125 -1.94 -0.45 -7.69
C ASN A 125 -0.90 -0.66 -8.79
N GLU A 126 0.39 -0.77 -8.44
CA GLU A 126 1.46 -1.14 -9.37
C GLU A 126 1.54 -0.27 -10.63
N PRO A 127 1.65 1.07 -10.50
CA PRO A 127 1.58 1.98 -11.65
C PRO A 127 2.67 1.74 -12.69
N SER A 128 3.82 1.23 -12.24
CA SER A 128 4.90 0.69 -13.06
C SER A 128 4.53 -0.40 -14.08
N LEU A 129 3.32 -0.95 -14.02
CA LEU A 129 2.80 -1.92 -14.99
C LEU A 129 1.72 -1.33 -15.92
N TYR A 130 1.30 -0.08 -15.71
CA TYR A 130 0.14 0.47 -16.40
C TYR A 130 0.38 0.73 -17.88
N GLU A 131 1.48 1.40 -18.24
CA GLU A 131 1.81 1.69 -19.65
C GLU A 131 1.93 0.42 -20.53
N TYR A 132 2.14 -0.75 -19.92
CA TYR A 132 2.21 -2.04 -20.60
C TYR A 132 0.86 -2.76 -20.69
N LYS A 133 -0.20 -2.18 -20.14
CA LYS A 133 -1.57 -2.73 -20.20
C LYS A 133 -2.34 -2.04 -21.31
N LYS A 134 -3.08 -2.86 -22.07
CA LYS A 134 -3.95 -2.37 -23.14
C LYS A 134 -4.97 -1.37 -22.60
N GLY A 135 -4.97 -0.17 -23.16
CA GLY A 135 -5.87 0.92 -22.81
C GLY A 135 -5.36 1.85 -21.70
N TRP A 136 -4.15 1.63 -21.18
CA TRP A 136 -3.47 2.47 -20.18
C TRP A 136 -2.07 2.88 -20.65
N GLU A 137 -1.83 2.92 -21.96
CA GLU A 137 -0.52 3.22 -22.56
C GLU A 137 0.02 4.62 -22.20
N GLU A 138 -0.85 5.54 -21.77
CA GLU A 138 -0.49 6.89 -21.34
C GLU A 138 0.11 6.99 -19.92
N TRP A 139 0.06 5.90 -19.14
CA TRP A 139 0.45 5.90 -17.72
C TRP A 139 1.96 5.75 -17.51
N ASP A 140 2.72 6.68 -18.05
CA ASP A 140 4.13 6.87 -17.71
C ASP A 140 4.30 7.54 -16.32
N THR A 141 5.56 7.72 -15.88
CA THR A 141 5.86 8.37 -14.60
C THR A 141 5.25 9.77 -14.47
N ALA A 142 5.27 10.56 -15.55
CA ALA A 142 4.85 11.96 -15.51
C ALA A 142 3.32 12.07 -15.42
N TYR A 143 2.60 11.32 -16.24
CA TYR A 143 1.14 11.28 -16.20
C TYR A 143 0.64 10.71 -14.87
N TYR A 144 1.26 9.62 -14.37
CA TYR A 144 0.94 9.07 -13.06
C TYR A 144 1.08 10.13 -11.95
N ASN A 145 2.21 10.82 -11.89
CA ASN A 145 2.47 11.83 -10.85
C ASN A 145 1.45 12.98 -10.91
N GLU A 146 1.12 13.46 -12.11
CA GLU A 146 0.10 14.50 -12.30
C GLU A 146 -1.27 14.06 -11.78
N GLN A 147 -1.71 12.83 -12.11
CA GLN A 147 -3.00 12.33 -11.63
C GLN A 147 -2.95 12.03 -10.13
N TRP A 148 -1.88 11.43 -9.64
CA TRP A 148 -1.71 11.09 -8.23
C TRP A 148 -1.84 12.32 -7.34
N LEU A 149 -1.21 13.45 -7.71
CA LEU A 149 -1.30 14.71 -6.95
C LEU A 149 -2.75 15.17 -6.82
N LYS A 150 -3.54 15.13 -7.91
CA LYS A 150 -4.96 15.52 -7.89
C LYS A 150 -5.77 14.63 -6.95
N PHE A 151 -5.54 13.32 -6.97
CA PHE A 151 -6.19 12.38 -6.05
C PHE A 151 -5.78 12.64 -4.60
N ALA A 152 -4.48 12.77 -4.34
CA ALA A 152 -3.94 12.98 -3.01
C ALA A 152 -4.46 14.29 -2.38
N GLU A 153 -4.50 15.37 -3.15
CA GLU A 153 -5.08 16.65 -2.72
C GLU A 153 -6.56 16.52 -2.38
N ALA A 154 -7.36 15.90 -3.27
CA ALA A 154 -8.79 15.72 -3.04
C ALA A 154 -9.08 14.83 -1.82
N MET A 155 -8.32 13.75 -1.64
CA MET A 155 -8.44 12.85 -0.49
C MET A 155 -8.03 13.53 0.82
N ARG A 156 -6.92 14.30 0.84
CA ARG A 156 -6.52 15.07 2.03
C ARG A 156 -7.47 16.21 2.35
N ALA A 157 -8.12 16.81 1.34
CA ALA A 157 -9.18 17.79 1.57
C ALA A 157 -10.41 17.15 2.22
N ALA A 158 -10.69 15.87 1.95
CA ALA A 158 -11.73 15.10 2.64
C ALA A 158 -11.37 14.77 4.08
N ASP A 159 -10.13 14.35 4.34
CA ASP A 159 -9.60 14.14 5.70
C ASP A 159 -8.07 14.41 5.73
N PRO A 160 -7.62 15.48 6.41
CA PRO A 160 -6.19 15.83 6.43
C PRO A 160 -5.34 14.87 7.25
N ASN A 161 -5.93 13.99 8.06
CA ASN A 161 -5.21 13.08 8.94
C ASN A 161 -4.83 11.75 8.29
N ILE A 162 -5.25 11.51 7.04
CA ILE A 162 -4.89 10.28 6.33
C ILE A 162 -3.41 10.27 5.93
N LEU A 163 -2.88 9.06 5.85
CA LEU A 163 -1.57 8.71 5.32
C LEU A 163 -1.78 8.02 3.97
N ILE A 164 -1.17 8.59 2.93
CA ILE A 164 -1.24 8.06 1.57
C ILE A 164 0.09 7.36 1.28
N LEU A 165 0.04 6.05 1.01
CA LEU A 165 1.20 5.22 0.66
C LEU A 165 1.23 5.04 -0.86
N SER A 166 2.24 5.60 -1.53
CA SER A 166 2.42 5.55 -2.98
C SER A 166 3.88 5.94 -3.36
N PRO A 167 4.36 5.57 -4.56
CA PRO A 167 3.71 4.68 -5.52
C PRO A 167 3.93 3.23 -5.09
N GLU A 168 2.90 2.41 -5.17
CA GLU A 168 3.01 0.98 -4.88
C GLU A 168 3.54 0.24 -6.11
N ILE A 169 4.80 0.46 -6.48
CA ILE A 169 5.45 -0.18 -7.63
C ILE A 169 5.50 -1.71 -7.49
N HIS A 170 5.45 -2.43 -8.60
CA HIS A 170 5.38 -3.90 -8.61
C HIS A 170 6.64 -4.59 -8.06
N GLN A 171 7.77 -3.89 -8.02
CA GLN A 171 9.01 -4.39 -7.46
C GLN A 171 9.91 -3.23 -7.02
N TYR A 172 10.69 -3.46 -5.96
CA TYR A 172 11.80 -2.61 -5.56
C TYR A 172 12.95 -3.51 -5.08
N THR A 173 14.12 -3.33 -5.67
CA THR A 173 15.30 -4.15 -5.41
C THR A 173 16.42 -3.37 -4.71
N GLY A 174 16.37 -2.03 -4.78
CA GLY A 174 17.45 -1.17 -4.32
C GLY A 174 18.65 -1.14 -5.28
N ASP A 175 18.55 -1.78 -6.44
CA ASP A 175 19.50 -1.68 -7.53
C ASP A 175 18.86 -0.88 -8.69
N PRO A 176 19.30 0.37 -8.92
CA PRO A 176 18.78 1.21 -10.00
C PRO A 176 18.91 0.59 -11.40
N ALA A 177 19.75 -0.42 -11.60
CA ALA A 177 19.85 -1.11 -12.88
C ALA A 177 18.59 -1.94 -13.20
N ILE A 178 17.93 -2.51 -12.20
CA ILE A 178 16.79 -3.43 -12.36
C ILE A 178 15.48 -2.87 -11.83
N ASP A 179 15.52 -1.80 -11.02
CA ASP A 179 14.31 -1.14 -10.54
C ASP A 179 13.43 -0.64 -11.72
N PRO A 180 12.09 -0.65 -11.57
CA PRO A 180 11.16 -0.37 -12.66
C PRO A 180 11.36 0.99 -13.30
N LYS A 181 11.31 1.01 -14.63
CA LYS A 181 11.39 2.23 -15.43
C LYS A 181 10.17 2.37 -16.33
N ASP A 182 9.79 3.59 -16.64
CA ASP A 182 8.85 3.82 -17.74
C ASP A 182 9.50 3.52 -19.11
N ALA A 183 8.70 3.57 -20.18
CA ALA A 183 9.16 3.31 -21.54
C ALA A 183 10.24 4.29 -22.03
N SER A 184 10.41 5.43 -21.35
CA SER A 184 11.46 6.41 -21.60
C SER A 184 12.73 6.16 -20.77
N GLY A 185 12.76 5.11 -19.95
CA GLY A 185 13.89 4.74 -19.10
C GLY A 185 13.96 5.50 -17.78
N LYS A 186 12.91 6.21 -17.36
CA LYS A 186 12.90 6.94 -16.08
C LYS A 186 12.48 6.03 -14.93
N ASP A 187 13.23 6.07 -13.84
CA ASP A 187 12.97 5.26 -12.65
C ASP A 187 11.70 5.73 -11.91
N TRP A 188 10.78 4.80 -11.65
CA TRP A 188 9.45 5.11 -11.10
C TRP A 188 9.50 5.73 -9.70
N MET A 189 10.28 5.17 -8.79
CA MET A 189 10.38 5.68 -7.42
C MET A 189 11.06 7.06 -7.40
N THR A 190 12.12 7.20 -8.19
CA THR A 190 12.88 8.45 -8.28
C THR A 190 12.03 9.60 -8.83
N GLU A 191 11.30 9.38 -9.93
CA GLU A 191 10.47 10.44 -10.51
C GLU A 191 9.28 10.80 -9.61
N PHE A 192 8.67 9.82 -8.93
CA PHE A 192 7.62 10.10 -7.96
C PHE A 192 8.12 10.97 -6.79
N LEU A 193 9.29 10.67 -6.23
CA LEU A 193 9.86 11.43 -5.11
C LEU A 193 10.30 12.87 -5.49
N LYS A 194 10.44 13.17 -6.78
CA LYS A 194 10.78 14.52 -7.28
C LYS A 194 9.55 15.39 -7.56
N ALA A 195 8.37 14.77 -7.71
CA ALA A 195 7.15 15.43 -8.14
C ALA A 195 6.55 16.37 -7.08
#